data_AF-A0A0R2K1T1-F1
#
_entry.id   AF-A0A0R2K1T1-F1
#
_cell.length_a   1.000
_cell.length_b   1.000
_cell.length_c   1.000
_cell.angle_alpha   90.00
_cell.angle_beta   90.00
_cell.angle_gamma   90.00
#
_symmetry.space_group_name_H-M   'P 1'
#
loop_
_entity.id
_entity.type
_entity.pdbx_description
1 polymer ?
#
loop_
_entity_poly.entity_id
_entity_poly.type
_entity_poly.pdbx_seq_one_letter_code
_entity_poly.pdbx_strand_id
1 'polypeptide(L)'
;MDTKQKKVTVSARIDADLKKRATTVTKNMGMDMSTAISLFLTKMVQENALPFRPEGNPLSQAISEMNAGEGRSFDSVEALMNDLNNSNQDD
;
A
#
# COMPACT_ATOMS: atom_id res chain seq x y z
N MET A 1 -17.13 19.57 27.16
CA MET A 1 -16.83 20.02 25.78
C MET A 1 -17.30 18.93 24.84
N ASP A 2 -18.51 19.06 24.29
CA ASP A 2 -19.05 18.14 23.31
C ASP A 2 -18.34 18.35 21.97
N THR A 3 -17.24 17.66 21.74
CA THR A 3 -16.62 17.58 20.41
C THR A 3 -17.51 16.72 19.51
N LYS A 4 -18.57 17.32 18.95
CA LYS A 4 -19.30 16.72 17.84
C LYS A 4 -18.31 16.42 16.72
N GLN A 5 -18.06 15.14 16.49
CA GLN A 5 -17.24 14.65 15.39
C GLN A 5 -17.78 15.20 14.07
N LYS A 6 -17.00 16.06 13.40
CA LYS A 6 -17.36 16.63 12.10
C LYS A 6 -17.29 15.52 11.05
N LYS A 7 -18.43 15.03 10.60
CA LYS A 7 -18.51 14.07 9.50
C LYS A 7 -18.24 14.78 8.18
N VAL A 8 -17.44 14.16 7.32
CA VAL A 8 -17.14 14.62 5.96
C VAL A 8 -17.49 13.51 4.96
N THR A 9 -17.79 13.88 3.71
CA THR A 9 -18.13 12.92 2.66
C THR A 9 -16.91 12.57 1.83
N VAL A 10 -16.69 11.28 1.60
CA VAL A 10 -15.70 10.77 0.64
C VAL A 10 -16.43 10.39 -0.64
N SER A 11 -15.96 10.86 -1.79
CA SER A 11 -16.50 10.51 -3.10
C SER A 11 -15.38 10.10 -4.05
N ALA A 12 -15.58 9.01 -4.78
CA ALA A 12 -14.62 8.48 -5.75
C ALA A 12 -15.38 7.94 -6.97
N ARG A 13 -14.79 8.13 -8.17
CA ARG A 13 -15.28 7.49 -9.39
C ARG A 13 -14.72 6.07 -9.45
N ILE A 14 -15.61 5.10 -9.59
CA ILE A 14 -15.28 3.68 -9.67
C ILE A 14 -16.15 3.01 -10.73
N ASP A 15 -15.69 1.86 -11.21
CA ASP A 15 -16.46 0.99 -12.07
C ASP A 15 -17.76 0.52 -11.38
N ALA A 16 -18.85 0.42 -12.15
CA ALA A 16 -20.17 0.08 -11.62
C ALA A 16 -20.25 -1.37 -11.15
N ASP A 17 -19.62 -2.29 -11.88
CA ASP A 17 -19.57 -3.71 -11.51
C ASP A 17 -18.67 -3.94 -10.29
N LEU A 18 -17.56 -3.19 -10.19
CA LEU A 18 -16.74 -3.17 -8.98
C LEU A 18 -17.56 -2.73 -7.76
N LYS A 19 -18.33 -1.64 -7.86
CA LYS A 19 -19.22 -1.18 -6.77
C LYS A 19 -20.21 -2.26 -6.37
N LYS A 20 -20.85 -2.91 -7.34
CA LYS A 20 -21.84 -3.98 -7.10
C LYS A 20 -21.22 -5.15 -6.35
N ARG A 21 -20.08 -5.67 -6.84
CA ARG A 21 -19.37 -6.78 -6.19
C ARG A 21 -18.90 -6.42 -4.78
N ALA A 22 -18.30 -5.25 -4.60
CA ALA A 22 -17.86 -4.78 -3.29
C ALA A 22 -19.03 -4.68 -2.30
N THR A 23 -20.20 -4.20 -2.74
CA THR A 23 -21.40 -4.11 -1.90
C THR A 23 -21.89 -5.50 -1.45
N THR A 24 -21.87 -6.50 -2.33
CA THR A 24 -22.20 -7.88 -1.97
C THR A 24 -21.24 -8.42 -0.92
N VAL A 25 -19.93 -8.20 -1.10
CA VAL A 25 -18.91 -8.65 -0.15
C VAL A 25 -19.10 -8.01 1.23
N THR A 26 -19.23 -6.69 1.32
CA THR A 26 -19.40 -6.01 2.61
C THR A 26 -20.69 -6.45 3.31
N LYS A 27 -21.77 -6.65 2.56
CA LYS A 27 -23.04 -7.14 3.10
C LYS A 27 -22.91 -8.56 3.67
N ASN A 28 -22.19 -9.45 2.98
CA ASN A 28 -21.91 -10.80 3.47
C ASN A 28 -21.05 -10.78 4.75
N MET A 29 -20.23 -9.75 4.93
CA MET A 29 -19.47 -9.50 6.16
C MET A 29 -20.30 -8.80 7.25
N GLY A 30 -21.59 -8.53 7.02
CA GLY A 30 -22.48 -7.88 7.99
C GLY A 30 -22.29 -6.37 8.13
N MET A 31 -21.74 -5.69 7.12
CA MET A 31 -21.50 -4.24 7.17
C MET A 31 -21.85 -3.54 5.85
N ASP A 32 -22.03 -2.21 5.92
CA ASP A 32 -22.22 -1.38 4.74
C ASP A 32 -20.87 -0.93 4.16
N MET A 33 -20.93 -0.37 2.94
CA MET A 33 -19.74 0.11 2.23
C MET A 33 -19.06 1.27 2.98
N SER A 34 -19.83 2.13 3.65
CA SER A 34 -19.31 3.25 4.44
C SER A 34 -18.46 2.77 5.62
N THR A 35 -18.89 1.71 6.31
CA THR A 35 -18.15 1.08 7.40
C THR A 35 -16.85 0.45 6.89
N ALA A 36 -16.91 -0.26 5.76
CA ALA A 36 -15.72 -0.85 5.14
C ALA A 36 -14.69 0.22 4.71
N ILE A 37 -15.13 1.32 4.09
CA ILE A 37 -14.26 2.46 3.73
C ILE A 37 -13.64 3.09 4.98
N SER A 38 -14.41 3.25 6.06
CA SER A 38 -13.91 3.80 7.32
C SER A 38 -12.82 2.91 7.91
N LEU A 39 -13.03 1.59 7.94
CA LEU A 39 -12.04 0.59 8.37
C LEU A 39 -10.75 0.67 7.57
N PHE A 40 -10.86 0.74 6.24
CA PHE A 40 -9.71 0.88 5.35
C PHE A 40 -8.90 2.14 5.66
N LEU A 41 -9.56 3.30 5.80
CA LEU A 41 -8.90 4.56 6.13
C LEU A 41 -8.28 4.55 7.53
N THR A 42 -8.97 3.97 8.53
CA THR A 42 -8.43 3.84 9.88
C THR A 42 -7.16 3.00 9.90
N LYS A 43 -7.15 1.85 9.21
CA LYS A 43 -5.96 0.99 9.14
C LYS A 43 -4.80 1.70 8.44
N MET A 44 -5.08 2.41 7.35
CA MET A 44 -4.08 3.19 6.62
C MET A 44 -3.40 4.24 7.50
N VAL A 45 -4.19 4.97 8.30
CA VAL A 45 -3.66 5.98 9.24
C VAL A 45 -2.83 5.33 10.35
N GLN A 46 -3.29 4.18 10.88
CA GLN A 46 -2.58 3.47 11.95
C GLN A 46 -1.21 2.95 11.50
N GLU A 47 -1.10 2.48 10.27
CA GLU A 47 0.14 1.88 9.74
C GLU A 47 1.02 2.88 8.98
N ASN A 48 0.52 4.09 8.72
CA ASN A 48 1.13 5.06 7.83
C ASN A 48 1.53 4.44 6.47
N ALA A 49 0.70 3.52 5.99
CA ALA A 49 0.94 2.70 4.80
C ALA A 49 -0.40 2.22 4.24
N LEU A 50 -0.41 1.72 3.00
CA LEU A 50 -1.58 1.03 2.48
C LEU A 50 -1.85 -0.24 3.30
N PRO A 51 -3.11 -0.50 3.68
CA PRO A 51 -3.48 -1.65 4.52
C PRO A 51 -3.49 -2.98 3.75
N PHE A 52 -2.94 -2.98 2.53
CA PHE A 52 -2.59 -4.13 1.72
C PHE A 52 -1.39 -3.77 0.86
N ARG A 53 -0.63 -4.78 0.42
CA ARG A 53 0.49 -4.59 -0.50
C ARG A 53 -0.05 -4.53 -1.93
N PRO A 54 0.09 -3.40 -2.64
CA PRO A 54 -0.29 -3.35 -4.05
C PRO A 54 0.66 -4.23 -4.87
N GLU A 55 0.08 -5.10 -5.71
CA GLU A 55 0.83 -5.87 -6.70
C GLU A 55 1.39 -4.92 -7.77
N GLY A 56 2.63 -5.15 -8.22
CA GLY A 56 3.28 -4.35 -9.26
C GLY A 56 3.96 -3.05 -8.77
N ASN A 57 4.10 -2.85 -7.46
CA ASN A 57 4.98 -1.80 -6.94
C ASN A 57 6.45 -2.20 -7.22
N PRO A 58 7.35 -1.31 -7.70
CA PRO A 58 8.78 -1.59 -7.80
C PRO A 58 9.39 -2.16 -6.51
N LEU A 59 8.87 -1.75 -5.34
CA LEU A 59 9.25 -2.29 -4.04
C LEU A 59 8.90 -3.78 -3.89
N SER A 60 7.82 -4.25 -4.52
CA SER A 60 7.45 -5.67 -4.50
C SER A 60 8.46 -6.53 -5.26
N GLN A 61 9.03 -6.00 -6.35
CA GLN A 61 10.10 -6.66 -7.08
C GLN A 61 11.39 -6.69 -6.24
N ALA A 62 11.82 -5.56 -5.68
CA ALA A 62 13.00 -5.51 -4.81
C ALA A 62 12.89 -6.43 -3.57
N ILE A 63 11.70 -6.52 -2.95
CA ILE A 63 11.43 -7.47 -1.86
C ILE A 63 11.49 -8.93 -2.35
N SER A 64 11.02 -9.20 -3.57
CA SER A 64 11.09 -10.54 -4.17
C SER A 64 12.53 -10.95 -4.46
N GLU A 65 13.33 -10.06 -5.05
CA GLU A 65 14.77 -10.27 -5.31
C GLU A 65 15.52 -10.55 -4.00
N MET A 66 15.25 -9.77 -2.95
CA MET A 66 15.83 -10.02 -1.62
C MET A 66 15.43 -11.38 -1.04
N ASN A 67 14.15 -11.78 -1.13
CA ASN A 67 13.68 -13.09 -0.65
C ASN A 67 14.21 -14.26 -1.49
N ALA A 68 14.46 -14.04 -2.77
CA ALA A 68 15.08 -15.01 -3.68
C ALA A 68 16.60 -15.16 -3.45
N GLY A 69 17.18 -14.33 -2.57
CA GLY A 69 18.62 -14.33 -2.32
C GLY A 69 19.43 -13.63 -3.42
N GLU A 70 18.78 -12.84 -4.28
CA GLU A 70 19.39 -12.08 -5.36
C GLU A 70 19.96 -10.72 -4.89
N GLY A 71 19.93 -10.46 -3.57
CA GLY A 71 20.58 -9.29 -2.97
C GLY A 71 22.10 -9.36 -3.06
N ARG A 72 22.74 -8.26 -3.47
CA ARG A 72 24.21 -8.15 -3.48
C ARG A 72 24.73 -7.95 -2.06
N SER A 73 25.71 -8.76 -1.66
CA SER A 73 26.49 -8.54 -0.44
C SER A 73 27.78 -7.79 -0.76
N PHE A 74 28.20 -6.91 0.15
CA PHE A 74 29.46 -6.17 0.02
C PHE A 74 30.27 -6.33 1.31
N ASP A 75 31.58 -6.48 1.17
CA ASP A 75 32.49 -6.69 2.30
C ASP A 75 32.79 -5.39 3.07
N SER A 76 32.44 -4.23 2.52
CA SER A 76 32.60 -2.93 3.19
C SER A 76 31.58 -1.89 2.71
N VAL A 77 31.33 -0.89 3.57
CA VAL A 77 30.47 0.26 3.23
C VAL A 77 31.01 1.04 2.03
N GLU A 78 32.33 1.10 1.88
CA GLU A 78 32.99 1.75 0.74
C GLU A 78 32.72 1.01 -0.58
N ALA A 79 32.77 -0.33 -0.57
CA ALA A 79 32.44 -1.15 -1.73
C ALA A 79 30.97 -0.96 -2.17
N LEU A 80 30.05 -0.88 -1.20
CA LEU A 80 28.63 -0.57 -1.46
C LEU A 80 28.45 0.82 -2.08
N MET A 81 29.07 1.86 -1.50
CA MET A 81 28.94 3.24 -1.97
C MET A 81 29.51 3.43 -3.38
N ASN A 82 30.60 2.74 -3.71
CA ASN A 82 31.19 2.77 -5.05
C ASN A 82 30.27 2.13 -6.11
N ASP A 83 29.64 0.98 -5.82
CA ASP A 83 28.68 0.32 -6.73
C ASP A 83 27.46 1.20 -7.00
N LEU A 84 26.87 1.78 -5.94
CA LEU A 84 25.71 2.66 -6.07
C LEU A 84 26.03 3.94 -6.86
N ASN A 85 27.21 4.52 -6.66
CA ASN A 85 27.58 5.75 -7.35
C ASN A 85 27.91 5.53 -8.84
N ASN A 86 28.44 4.35 -9.19
CA ASN A 86 28.77 3.99 -10.57
C ASN A 86 27.56 3.48 -11.37
N SER A 87 26.49 3.01 -10.71
CA SER A 87 25.26 2.54 -11.38
C SER A 87 24.39 3.65 -12.03
N ASN A 88 24.78 4.92 -11.89
CA ASN A 88 24.13 6.07 -12.56
C ASN A 88 24.81 6.46 -13.89
N GLN A 89 25.67 5.61 -14.45
CA GLN A 89 26.55 5.95 -15.56
C GLN A 89 26.60 4.88 -16.65
N ASP A 90 25.49 4.22 -16.95
CA ASP A 90 25.33 3.38 -18.15
C ASP A 90 23.95 3.65 -18.78
N ASP A 91 23.88 4.71 -19.60
CA ASP A 91 22.95 4.85 -20.73
C ASP A 91 23.68 4.39 -22.01
#